data_AF-A0A0N5CXN2-F1
#
_entry.id   AF-A0A0N5CXN2-F1
#
_cell.length_a   1.000
_cell.length_b   1.000
_cell.length_c   1.000
_cell.angle_alpha   90.00
_cell.angle_beta   90.00
_cell.angle_gamma   90.00
#
_symmetry.space_group_name_H-M   'P 1'
#
loop_
_entity.id
_entity.type
_entity.pdbx_description
1 polymer ?
#
loop_
_entity_poly.entity_id
_entity_poly.type
_entity_poly.pdbx_seq_one_letter_code
_entity_poly.pdbx_strand_id
1 'polypeptide(L)'
;MEVLDKKNAILTNVEVLKVLRDTRRKENALPKHQRSWSVGTVLYETMKYLQNSPAGSQKNSSVKEFSKKVQPYEMRVIIEEVDERLTEEQIKSLVAVSVQT
;
A
#
# COMPACT_ATOMS: atom_id res chain seq x y z
N MET A 1 25.87 -6.72 -8.82
CA MET A 1 24.41 -6.82 -9.07
C MET A 1 24.02 -5.57 -9.84
N GLU A 2 23.52 -5.72 -11.07
CA GLU A 2 23.11 -4.59 -11.91
C GLU A 2 21.59 -4.43 -11.86
N VAL A 3 21.12 -3.18 -11.90
CA VAL A 3 19.69 -2.85 -11.83
C VAL A 3 19.14 -2.77 -13.25
N LEU A 4 18.20 -3.66 -13.58
CA LEU A 4 17.56 -3.71 -14.90
C LEU A 4 16.47 -2.64 -15.04
N ASP A 5 15.58 -2.54 -14.05
CA ASP A 5 14.53 -1.54 -14.00
C ASP A 5 14.36 -1.01 -12.57
N LYS A 6 14.49 0.31 -12.41
CA LYS A 6 14.36 0.99 -11.12
C LYS A 6 12.90 1.09 -10.67
N LYS A 7 11.92 1.06 -11.58
CA LYS A 7 10.49 1.31 -11.31
C LYS A 7 9.60 0.25 -11.96
N ASN A 8 9.90 -1.01 -11.68
CA ASN A 8 9.19 -2.15 -12.25
C ASN A 8 7.71 -2.25 -11.85
N ALA A 9 7.35 -1.82 -10.64
CA ALA A 9 5.98 -1.97 -10.14
C ALA A 9 5.59 -0.87 -9.14
N ILE A 10 4.29 -0.58 -9.11
CA ILE A 10 3.65 0.18 -8.03
C ILE A 10 3.03 -0.84 -7.07
N LEU A 11 3.35 -0.72 -5.79
CA LEU A 11 2.84 -1.60 -4.74
C LEU A 11 1.99 -0.80 -3.76
N THR A 12 0.82 -1.33 -3.41
CA THR A 12 -0.03 -0.72 -2.40
C THR A 12 0.49 -1.04 -0.99
N ASN A 13 0.21 -0.15 -0.03
CA ASN A 13 0.59 -0.37 1.37
C ASN A 13 0.05 -1.68 1.96
N VAL A 14 -1.13 -2.13 1.50
CA VAL A 14 -1.72 -3.41 1.92
C VAL A 14 -0.92 -4.60 1.38
N GLU A 15 -0.47 -4.54 0.13
CA GLU A 15 0.37 -5.59 -0.48
C GLU A 15 1.74 -5.64 0.20
N VAL A 16 2.35 -4.49 0.44
CA VAL A 16 3.61 -4.40 1.19
C VAL A 16 3.45 -5.00 2.57
N LEU A 17 2.39 -4.64 3.31
CA LEU A 17 2.14 -5.20 4.64
C LEU A 17 1.96 -6.73 4.61
N LYS A 18 1.31 -7.28 3.57
CA LYS A 18 1.20 -8.73 3.37
C LYS A 18 2.57 -9.38 3.16
N VAL A 19 3.39 -8.82 2.25
CA VAL A 19 4.74 -9.34 1.97
C VAL A 19 5.62 -9.31 3.22
N LEU A 20 5.56 -8.23 4.01
CA LEU A 20 6.32 -8.12 5.25
C LEU A 20 5.88 -9.15 6.30
N ARG A 21 4.57 -9.44 6.41
CA ARG A 21 4.06 -10.50 7.30
C ARG A 21 4.60 -11.88 6.91
N ASP A 22 4.58 -12.20 5.62
CA ASP A 22 5.07 -13.48 5.12
C ASP A 22 6.59 -13.60 5.27
N THR A 23 7.32 -12.50 5.04
CA THR A 23 8.78 -12.45 5.26
C THR A 23 9.12 -12.63 6.75
N ARG A 24 8.40 -11.97 7.65
CA ARG A 24 8.59 -12.14 9.10
C ARG A 24 8.33 -13.57 9.57
N ARG A 25 7.35 -14.27 8.98
CA ARG A 25 7.10 -15.69 9.27
C ARG A 25 8.28 -16.57 8.87
N LYS A 26 8.86 -16.32 7.68
CA LYS A 26 10.05 -17.03 7.20
C LYS A 26 11.26 -16.78 8.11
N GLU A 27 11.54 -15.52 8.45
CA GLU A 27 12.63 -15.16 9.37
C GLU A 27 12.47 -15.82 10.76
N ASN A 28 11.24 -15.86 11.28
CA ASN A 28 10.96 -16.50 12.57
C ASN A 28 11.11 -18.03 12.53
N ALA A 29 10.95 -18.66 11.36
CA ALA A 29 11.18 -20.08 11.17
C ALA A 29 12.68 -20.44 11.13
N LEU A 30 13.56 -19.47 10.84
CA LEU A 30 14.99 -19.69 10.84
C LEU A 30 15.55 -19.83 12.28
N PRO A 31 16.61 -20.65 12.46
CA PRO A 31 17.40 -20.66 13.69
C PRO A 31 17.95 -19.28 14.04
N LYS A 32 18.06 -18.93 15.33
CA LYS A 32 18.52 -17.60 15.78
C LYS A 32 19.84 -17.14 15.15
N HIS A 33 20.79 -18.05 14.96
CA HIS A 33 22.11 -17.73 14.38
C HIS A 33 22.07 -17.39 12.88
N GLN A 34 20.97 -17.71 12.19
CA GLN A 34 20.76 -17.42 10.77
C GLN A 34 19.87 -16.19 10.55
N ARG A 35 19.28 -15.64 11.61
CA ARG A 35 18.41 -14.47 11.51
C ARG A 35 19.25 -13.22 11.35
N SER A 36 18.86 -12.38 10.40
CA SER A 36 19.49 -11.08 10.23
C SER A 36 18.85 -10.04 11.15
N TRP A 37 19.67 -9.40 11.99
CA TRP A 37 19.20 -8.36 12.91
C TRP A 37 18.67 -7.13 12.16
N SER A 38 19.39 -6.69 11.12
CA SER A 38 19.01 -5.53 10.31
C SER A 38 17.69 -5.76 9.57
N VAL A 39 17.48 -6.96 9.04
CA VAL A 39 16.19 -7.36 8.43
C VAL A 39 15.09 -7.35 9.49
N GLY A 40 15.36 -7.85 10.70
CA GLY A 40 14.41 -7.81 11.81
C GLY A 40 13.93 -6.39 12.15
N THR A 41 14.86 -5.43 12.25
CA THR A 41 14.55 -4.02 12.53
C THR A 41 13.69 -3.40 11.41
N VAL A 42 14.11 -3.54 10.15
CA VAL A 42 13.37 -2.99 9.00
C VAL A 42 11.97 -3.60 8.92
N LEU A 43 11.83 -4.91 9.12
CA LEU A 43 10.54 -5.58 9.18
C LEU A 43 9.67 -5.01 10.31
N TYR A 44 10.22 -4.86 11.51
CA TYR A 44 9.46 -4.37 12.66
C TYR A 44 8.97 -2.94 12.47
N GLU A 45 9.85 -2.00 12.13
CA GLU A 45 9.51 -0.59 12.00
C GLU A 45 8.53 -0.35 10.86
N THR A 46 8.77 -0.96 9.69
CA THR A 46 7.90 -0.80 8.52
C THR A 46 6.53 -1.41 8.78
N MET A 47 6.47 -2.60 9.38
CA MET A 47 5.19 -3.21 9.72
C MET A 47 4.44 -2.40 10.78
N LYS A 48 5.12 -1.90 11.81
CA LYS A 48 4.50 -1.08 12.85
C LYS A 48 3.88 0.19 12.26
N TYR A 49 4.62 0.87 11.37
CA TYR A 49 4.09 2.05 10.67
C TYR A 49 2.85 1.70 9.84
N LEU A 50 2.94 0.68 8.98
CA LEU A 50 1.85 0.30 8.09
C LEU A 50 0.62 -0.22 8.85
N GLN A 51 0.81 -0.91 9.98
CA GLN A 51 -0.29 -1.37 10.84
C GLN A 51 -1.04 -0.22 11.51
N ASN A 52 -0.35 0.89 11.81
CA ASN A 52 -0.97 2.09 12.36
C ASN A 52 -1.58 3.00 11.27
N SER A 53 -1.37 2.68 10.00
CA SER A 53 -2.02 3.35 8.87
C SER A 53 -3.33 2.65 8.48
N PRO A 54 -4.17 3.23 7.60
CA PRO A 54 -5.38 2.57 7.08
C PRO A 54 -5.11 1.19 6.44
N ALA A 55 -3.88 0.93 5.97
CA ALA A 55 -3.51 -0.37 5.42
C ALA A 55 -3.60 -1.53 6.45
N GLY A 56 -3.61 -1.22 7.75
CA GLY A 56 -3.77 -2.22 8.81
C GLY A 56 -5.16 -2.87 8.85
N SER A 57 -6.21 -2.11 8.52
CA SER A 57 -7.61 -2.54 8.53
C SER A 57 -8.19 -2.85 7.14
N GLN A 58 -7.59 -2.30 6.09
CA GLN A 58 -8.03 -2.50 4.70
C GLN A 58 -7.92 -3.95 4.22
N LYS A 59 -8.88 -4.37 3.39
CA LYS A 59 -8.90 -5.67 2.73
C LYS A 59 -8.43 -5.56 1.29
N ASN A 60 -7.76 -6.61 0.79
CA ASN A 60 -7.35 -6.69 -0.63
C ASN A 60 -8.54 -6.55 -1.60
N SER A 61 -9.73 -7.01 -1.21
CA SER A 61 -10.96 -6.86 -2.01
C SER A 61 -11.34 -5.38 -2.15
N SER A 62 -11.34 -4.63 -1.05
CA SER A 62 -11.66 -3.20 -1.03
C SER A 62 -10.70 -2.41 -1.92
N VAL A 63 -9.39 -2.67 -1.83
CA VAL A 63 -8.38 -1.98 -2.64
C VAL A 63 -8.56 -2.26 -4.14
N LYS A 64 -8.87 -3.51 -4.52
CA LYS A 64 -9.14 -3.87 -5.93
C LYS A 64 -10.40 -3.21 -6.46
N GLU A 65 -11.46 -3.18 -5.66
CA GLU A 65 -12.72 -2.54 -6.04
C GLU A 65 -12.55 -1.03 -6.17
N PHE A 66 -11.85 -0.40 -5.22
CA PHE A 66 -11.48 1.00 -5.28
C PHE A 66 -10.66 1.33 -6.54
N SER A 67 -9.61 0.54 -6.82
CA SER A 67 -8.77 0.74 -8.02
C SER A 67 -9.58 0.71 -9.32
N LYS A 68 -10.57 -0.19 -9.43
CA LYS A 68 -11.47 -0.24 -10.60
C LYS A 68 -12.40 0.97 -10.66
N LYS A 69 -12.97 1.38 -9.53
CA LYS A 69 -13.86 2.55 -9.46
C LYS A 69 -13.13 3.86 -9.74
N VAL A 70 -11.83 3.93 -9.44
CA VAL A 70 -11.00 5.13 -9.60
C VAL A 70 -10.32 5.20 -10.98
N GLN A 71 -10.16 4.08 -11.67
CA GLN A 71 -9.55 4.02 -13.02
C GLN A 71 -10.13 5.04 -14.04
N PRO A 72 -11.45 5.28 -14.10
CA PRO A 72 -12.03 6.23 -15.06
C PRO A 72 -11.67 7.70 -14.80
N TYR A 73 -11.20 8.03 -13.60
CA TYR A 73 -10.93 9.41 -13.19
C TYR A 73 -9.49 9.86 -13.52
N GLU A 74 -8.72 9.08 -14.28
CA GLU A 74 -7.31 9.33 -14.63
C GLU A 74 -6.53 9.98 -13.47
N MET A 75 -6.65 9.39 -12.26
CA MET A 75 -6.05 9.89 -11.02
C MET A 75 -4.53 9.72 -11.01
N ARG A 76 -3.86 10.42 -11.92
CA ARG A 76 -2.52 10.92 -11.70
C ARG A 76 -2.71 12.23 -10.95
N VAL A 77 -2.07 12.31 -9.79
CA VAL A 77 -2.00 13.43 -8.84
C VAL A 77 -2.78 13.13 -7.56
N ILE A 78 -2.01 12.78 -6.54
CA ILE A 78 -2.37 13.02 -5.15
C ILE A 78 -2.43 14.55 -5.02
N ILE A 79 -3.62 15.09 -5.29
CA ILE A 79 -4.13 16.38 -4.84
C ILE A 79 -3.15 17.57 -4.95
N GLU A 80 -2.80 17.95 -6.17
CA GLU A 80 -2.48 19.35 -6.52
C GLU A 80 -3.63 19.84 -7.41
N GLU A 81 -4.18 21.03 -7.11
CA GLU A 81 -5.21 21.73 -7.91
C GLU A 81 -6.46 20.88 -8.26
N VAL A 82 -6.98 20.12 -7.28
CA VAL A 82 -8.19 19.28 -7.46
C VAL A 82 -9.40 20.09 -7.92
N ASP A 83 -9.51 21.34 -7.47
CA ASP A 83 -10.62 22.24 -7.81
C ASP A 83 -10.61 22.64 -9.30
N GLU A 84 -9.45 22.55 -9.98
CA GLU A 84 -9.33 22.88 -11.41
C GLU A 84 -9.56 21.68 -12.33
N ARG A 85 -9.39 20.45 -11.81
CA ARG A 85 -9.34 19.22 -12.62
C ARG A 85 -10.54 18.30 -12.45
N LEU A 86 -11.28 18.41 -11.35
CA LEU A 86 -12.44 17.56 -11.04
C LEU A 86 -13.64 18.44 -10.70
N THR A 87 -14.82 18.07 -11.18
CA THR A 87 -16.05 18.77 -10.78
C THR A 87 -16.42 18.42 -9.33
N GLU A 88 -17.15 19.31 -8.64
CA GLU A 88 -17.63 19.04 -7.28
C GLU A 88 -18.42 17.72 -7.17
N GLU A 89 -19.14 17.35 -8.22
CA GLU A 89 -19.91 16.11 -8.29
C GLU A 89 -18.99 14.88 -8.34
N GLN A 90 -17.90 14.95 -9.11
CA GLN A 90 -16.89 13.89 -9.16
C GLN A 90 -16.18 13.74 -7.82
N ILE A 91 -15.85 14.85 -7.15
CA ILE A 91 -15.25 14.85 -5.80
C ILE A 91 -16.20 14.19 -4.79
N LYS A 92 -17.48 14.59 -4.78
CA LYS A 92 -18.50 13.98 -3.90
C LYS A 92 -18.64 12.48 -4.15
N SER A 93 -18.66 12.06 -5.42
CA SER A 93 -18.73 10.64 -5.78
C SER A 93 -17.50 9.86 -5.30
N LEU A 94 -16.30 10.45 -5.39
CA LEU A 94 -15.05 9.82 -4.99
C LEU A 94 -14.95 9.69 -3.47
N VAL A 95 -15.34 10.74 -2.73
CA VAL A 95 -15.44 10.69 -1.27
C VAL A 95 -16.42 9.61 -0.84
N ALA A 96 -17.60 9.53 -1.47
CA ALA A 96 -18.60 8.49 -1.17
C ALA A 96 -18.04 7.08 -1.40
N VAL A 97 -17.29 6.85 -2.48
CA VAL A 97 -16.61 5.57 -2.74
C VAL A 97 -15.58 5.28 -1.66
N SER A 98 -14.75 6.26 -1.27
CA SER A 98 -13.69 6.05 -0.28
C SER A 98 -14.19 5.73 1.14
N VAL A 99 -15.35 6.25 1.53
CA VAL A 99 -15.96 6.03 2.86
C VAL A 99 -16.70 4.68 2.94
N GLN A 100 -17.14 4.14 1.81
CA GLN A 100 -17.92 2.89 1.75
C GLN A 100 -17.09 1.61 1.65
N THR A 101 -15.77 1.69 1.42
CA THR A 101 -14.89 0.53 1.12
C THR A 101 -13.85 0.23 2.18
#